data_AF-A0A7C1P6L7-F1
#
_entry.id   AF-A0A7C1P6L7-F1
#
_cell.length_a   1.000
_cell.length_b   1.000
_cell.length_c   1.000
_cell.angle_alpha   90.00
_cell.angle_beta   90.00
_cell.angle_gamma   90.00
#
_symmetry.space_group_name_H-M   'P 1'
#
loop_
_entity.id
_entity.type
_entity.pdbx_description
1 polymer ?
#
loop_
_entity_poly.entity_id
_entity_poly.type
_entity_poly.pdbx_seq_one_letter_code
_entity_poly.pdbx_strand_id
1 'polypeptide(L)' 'MDGGTCGQGYGDTFFIDEVFVRIQGKQPHLWRAVDQNGEIVDVFLQSRRDAKSAKRFFKRLM' A
#
# COMPACT_ATOMS: atom_id res chain seq x y z
N MET A 1 33.03 -15.68 18.75
CA MET A 1 31.96 -16.27 17.92
C MET A 1 30.98 -15.17 17.68
N ASP A 2 31.21 -14.54 16.54
CA ASP A 2 30.76 -13.23 16.15
C ASP A 2 29.24 -13.23 15.94
N GLY A 3 28.58 -12.27 16.57
CA GLY A 3 27.15 -11.99 16.46
C GLY A 3 26.80 -11.49 15.06
N GLY A 4 26.90 -12.37 14.06
CA GLY A 4 26.43 -12.14 12.71
C GLY A 4 24.91 -12.12 12.70
N THR A 5 24.31 -10.98 13.04
CA THR A 5 22.96 -10.65 12.61
C THR A 5 22.99 -10.63 11.08
N CYS A 6 22.63 -11.76 10.46
CA CYS A 6 22.31 -11.85 9.05
C CYS A 6 21.34 -10.72 8.73
N GLY A 7 21.74 -9.83 7.82
CA GLY A 7 21.09 -8.55 7.59
C GLY A 7 19.57 -8.67 7.56
N GLN A 8 18.94 -8.17 8.61
CA GLN A 8 17.55 -7.73 8.55
C GLN A 8 17.57 -6.54 7.60
N GLY A 9 17.32 -6.81 6.31
CA GLY A 9 16.98 -5.76 5.36
C GLY A 9 15.84 -4.97 5.97
N TYR A 10 16.11 -3.71 6.30
CA TYR A 10 15.13 -2.83 6.91
C TYR A 10 13.93 -2.68 5.97
N GLY A 11 12.85 -3.41 6.25
CA GLY A 11 11.46 -2.93 6.20
C GLY A 11 10.90 -2.21 4.98
N ASP A 12 11.38 -2.44 3.75
CA ASP A 12 10.78 -1.83 2.55
C ASP A 12 9.67 -2.68 1.89
N THR A 13 9.09 -3.64 2.62
CA THR A 13 8.01 -4.48 2.07
C THR A 13 6.66 -3.89 2.42
N PHE A 14 6.02 -3.29 1.42
CA PHE A 14 4.65 -2.80 1.51
C PHE A 14 3.71 -3.67 0.69
N PHE A 15 2.56 -3.98 1.27
CA PHE A 15 1.46 -4.67 0.61
C PHE A 15 0.41 -3.66 0.19
N ILE A 16 -0.08 -3.77 -1.05
CA ILE A 16 -1.11 -2.89 -1.58
C ILE A 16 -2.37 -3.71 -1.83
N ASP A 17 -3.47 -3.34 -1.17
CA ASP A 17 -4.77 -3.97 -1.38
C ASP A 17 -5.74 -3.02 -2.10
N GLU A 18 -6.54 -3.59 -3.02
CA GLU A 18 -7.69 -2.92 -3.63
C GLU A 18 -8.95 -3.22 -2.80
N VAL A 19 -9.61 -2.17 -2.31
CA VAL A 19 -10.85 -2.24 -1.54
C VAL A 19 -11.96 -1.51 -2.31
N PHE A 20 -13.11 -2.18 -2.45
CA PHE A 20 -14.28 -1.62 -3.10
C PHE A 20 -15.23 -1.08 -2.03
N VAL A 21 -15.33 0.24 -1.94
CA VAL A 21 -16.29 0.91 -1.04
C VAL A 21 -17.43 1.49 -1.85
N ARG A 22 -18.68 1.25 -1.43
CA ARG A 22 -19.87 1.88 -2.02
C ARG A 22 -20.23 3.14 -1.26
N ILE A 23 -20.12 4.29 -1.91
CA ILE A 23 -20.51 5.60 -1.35
C ILE A 23 -21.58 6.22 -2.24
N GLN A 24 -22.79 6.43 -1.71
CA GLN A 24 -23.91 7.08 -2.41
C GLN A 24 -24.20 6.53 -3.83
N GLY A 25 -24.21 5.20 -3.97
CA GLY A 25 -24.50 4.54 -5.26
C GLY A 25 -23.33 4.53 -6.26
N LYS A 26 -22.20 5.16 -5.92
CA LYS A 26 -20.94 5.07 -6.68
C LYS A 26 -20.00 4.09 -5.97
N GLN A 27 -19.21 3.35 -6.76
CA GLN A 27 -18.18 2.44 -6.27
C GLN A 27 -16.80 3.04 -6.57
N PRO A 28 -16.31 4.00 -5.76
CA PRO A 28 -14.93 4.44 -5.90
C PRO A 28 -13.96 3.31 -5.51
N HIS A 29 -12.81 3.28 -6.19
CA HIS A 29 -11.71 2.36 -5.92
C HIS A 29 -10.84 2.94 -4.81
N LEU A 30 -10.73 2.21 -3.70
CA LEU A 30 -9.86 2.56 -2.59
C LEU A 30 -8.65 1.63 -2.61
N TRP A 31 -7.46 2.19 -2.56
CA TRP A 31 -6.22 1.45 -2.45
C TRP A 31 -5.62 1.74 -1.08
N ARG A 32 -5.15 0.72 -0.38
CA ARG A 32 -4.44 0.90 0.90
C ARG A 32 -3.04 0.29 0.78
N ALA A 33 -2.04 1.02 1.25
CA ALA A 33 -0.73 0.47 1.51
C ALA A 33 -0.64 0.11 2.99
N VAL A 34 -0.23 -1.13 3.24
CA VAL A 34 -0.02 -1.69 4.56
C VAL A 34 1.44 -2.12 4.63
N ASP A 35 2.11 -1.79 5.73
CA ASP A 35 3.46 -2.28 5.96
C ASP A 35 3.47 -3.77 6.36
N GLN A 36 4.66 -4.32 6.49
CA GLN A 36 4.86 -5.69 6.97
C GLN A 36 4.36 -5.95 8.40
N ASN A 37 4.15 -4.89 9.20
CA ASN A 37 3.66 -4.96 10.57
C ASN A 37 2.11 -4.96 10.63
N GLY A 38 1.45 -4.77 9.48
CA GLY A 38 0.00 -4.67 9.39
C GLY A 38 -0.55 -3.27 9.65
N GLU A 39 0.33 -2.26 9.72
CA GLU A 39 -0.07 -0.87 9.90
C GLU A 39 -0.35 -0.21 8.55
N ILE A 40 -1.43 0.55 8.47
CA ILE A 40 -1.79 1.28 7.25
C ILE A 40 -0.90 2.52 7.17
N VAL A 41 -0.04 2.54 6.16
CA VAL A 41 0.87 3.66 5.93
C VAL A 41 0.27 4.72 5.01
N ASP A 42 -0.54 4.33 4.02
CA ASP A 42 -1.15 5.30 3.10
C ASP A 42 -2.44 4.76 2.45
N VAL A 43 -3.34 5.65 2.06
CA VAL A 43 -4.66 5.34 1.51
C VAL A 43 -5.00 6.26 0.34
N PHE A 44 -5.30 5.66 -0.81
CA PHE A 44 -5.56 6.37 -2.06
C PHE A 44 -6.96 6.05 -2.60
N LEU A 45 -7.86 7.04 -2.55
CA LEU A 45 -9.24 6.92 -3.04
C LEU A 45 -9.39 7.60 -4.40
N GLN A 46 -9.91 6.87 -5.39
CA GLN A 46 -10.28 7.42 -6.69
C GLN A 46 -11.70 7.06 -7.11
N SER A 47 -12.41 8.04 -7.67
CA SER A 47 -13.75 7.82 -8.23
C SER A 47 -13.76 7.03 -9.53
N ARG A 48 -12.62 6.89 -10.22
CA ARG A 48 -12.46 6.08 -11.44
C ARG A 48 -11.40 5.00 -11.20
N ARG A 49 -11.54 3.84 -11.83
CA ARG A 49 -10.59 2.73 -11.76
C ARG A 49 -9.28 3.09 -12.46
N ASP A 50 -8.29 3.58 -11.71
CA ASP A 50 -6.96 3.85 -12.27
C ASP A 50 -5.85 3.24 -11.40
N ALA A 51 -5.71 1.92 -11.51
CA ALA A 51 -4.66 1.15 -10.83
C ALA A 51 -3.25 1.64 -11.18
N LYS A 52 -3.08 2.29 -12.35
CA LYS A 52 -1.80 2.83 -12.81
C LYS A 52 -1.41 4.08 -12.01
N SER A 53 -2.36 4.97 -11.73
CA SER A 53 -2.20 6.13 -10.87
C SER A 53 -1.93 5.71 -9.43
N ALA A 54 -2.70 4.74 -8.91
CA ALA A 54 -2.46 4.18 -7.58
C ALA A 54 -1.03 3.59 -7.49
N LYS A 55 -0.64 2.74 -8.44
CA LYS A 55 0.71 2.16 -8.48
C LYS A 55 1.81 3.22 -8.58
N ARG A 56 1.57 4.32 -9.31
CA ARG A 56 2.52 5.44 -9.42
C ARG A 56 2.60 6.26 -8.13
N PHE A 57 1.48 6.42 -7.42
CA PHE A 57 1.42 7.06 -6.11
C PHE A 57 2.25 6.28 -5.09
N PHE A 58 2.02 4.97 -4.96
CA PHE A 58 2.80 4.12 -4.05
C PHE A 58 4.25 3.92 -4.49
N LYS A 59 4.55 3.91 -5.79
CA LYS A 59 5.94 3.88 -6.30
C LYS A 59 6.77 5.10 -5.90
N ARG A 60 6.13 6.22 -5.55
CA ARG A 60 6.80 7.44 -5.12
C ARG A 60 7.07 7.47 -3.62
N LEU A 61 6.49 6.53 -2.87
CA LEU A 61 6.73 6.34 -1.44
C LEU A 61 8.06 5.59 -1.17
N MET A 62 8.61 4.91 -2.19
CA MET A 62 9.96 4.33 -2.23
C MET A 62 10.91 5.26 -2.98
#